data_AF-A0A0M1JDU8-F1
#
_entry.id   AF-A0A0M1JDU8-F1
#
_cell.length_a   1.000
_cell.length_b   1.000
_cell.length_c   1.000
_cell.angle_alpha   90.00
_cell.angle_beta   90.00
_cell.angle_gamma   90.00
#
_symmetry.space_group_name_H-M   'P 1'
#
loop_
_entity.id
_entity.type
_entity.pdbx_description
1 polymer ?
#
loop_
_entity_poly.entity_id
_entity_poly.type
_entity_poly.pdbx_seq_one_letter_code
_entity_poly.pdbx_strand_id
1 'polypeptide(L)'
;MTDQTNSVISRHQTIQVQVGSISIGGTAPIRVQSMTNTDTSDITATVQQIIELVAAGSELVRITVNTEAAAQAVPHIRDALLQRNIKVPLIGDFHFNGHRLLSAYPNCAEALDKYRINPGNVGSATTRDKQFATLIEMACRYDKAIRIGVNWGSLDQGLLAHLMDVNKNSQQPKPLKIVMQEAILTSALESAKQAEVLGLNRNKIILSCKLSTVQDLIAVYRDLAVRCNYALHLGLTEAGMGSKGIVASTAAIAILLQD
;
A
#
# COMPACT_ATOMS: atom_id res chain seq x y z
N MET A 1 -23.23 -1.33 -38.76
CA MET A 1 -23.43 -0.63 -37.48
C MET A 1 -22.12 -0.70 -36.73
N THR A 2 -21.34 0.38 -36.81
CA THR A 2 -20.07 0.53 -36.09
C THR A 2 -20.39 0.76 -34.62
N ASP A 3 -20.01 -0.20 -33.78
CA ASP A 3 -20.28 -0.19 -32.34
C ASP A 3 -19.45 0.92 -31.66
N GLN A 4 -20.07 2.11 -31.54
CA GLN A 4 -19.54 3.28 -30.84
C GLN A 4 -20.05 3.29 -29.39
N THR A 5 -19.68 2.29 -28.60
CA THR A 5 -19.76 2.38 -27.13
C THR A 5 -18.42 2.12 -26.48
N ASN A 6 -17.34 2.67 -27.05
CA ASN A 6 -16.15 2.95 -26.25
C ASN A 6 -16.46 4.17 -25.38
N SER A 7 -17.08 3.95 -24.22
CA SER A 7 -16.92 4.90 -23.13
C SER A 7 -15.42 4.97 -22.83
N VAL A 8 -14.77 6.05 -23.30
CA VAL A 8 -13.35 6.26 -23.08
C VAL A 8 -13.20 6.71 -21.63
N ILE A 9 -13.10 5.75 -20.71
CA ILE A 9 -12.77 6.02 -19.31
C ILE A 9 -11.43 6.76 -19.30
N SER A 10 -11.45 8.02 -18.86
CA SER A 10 -10.27 8.87 -18.80
C SER A 10 -9.47 8.56 -17.55
N ARG A 11 -8.49 7.65 -17.67
CA ARG A 11 -7.64 7.26 -16.54
C ARG A 11 -6.88 8.45 -15.94
N HIS A 12 -6.92 8.54 -14.61
CA HIS A 12 -6.06 9.44 -13.84
C HIS A 12 -4.58 9.27 -14.21
N GLN A 13 -3.93 10.37 -14.56
CA GLN A 13 -2.53 10.37 -14.98
C GLN A 13 -1.61 10.27 -13.76
N THR A 14 -0.87 9.17 -13.68
CA THR A 14 0.00 8.86 -12.54
C THR A 14 1.43 8.57 -12.98
N ILE A 15 2.39 8.77 -12.08
CA ILE A 15 3.77 8.37 -12.26
C ILE A 15 3.82 6.85 -12.25
N GLN A 16 4.45 6.28 -13.27
CA GLN A 16 4.65 4.84 -13.36
C GLN A 16 5.70 4.36 -12.35
N VAL A 17 5.39 3.26 -11.66
CA VAL A 17 6.27 2.61 -10.69
C VAL A 17 6.56 1.18 -11.13
N GLN A 18 7.84 0.81 -11.15
CA GLN A 18 8.27 -0.56 -11.43
C GLN A 18 8.36 -1.38 -10.14
N VAL A 19 7.75 -2.57 -10.14
CA VAL A 19 7.75 -3.54 -9.04
C VAL A 19 8.10 -4.91 -9.61
N GLY A 20 9.35 -5.34 -9.41
CA GLY A 20 9.88 -6.53 -10.10
C GLY A 20 9.78 -6.34 -11.62
N SER A 21 9.12 -7.28 -12.30
CA SER A 21 8.85 -7.21 -13.75
C SER A 21 7.59 -6.42 -14.12
N ILE A 22 6.82 -5.92 -13.14
CA ILE A 22 5.50 -5.32 -13.37
C ILE A 22 5.53 -3.81 -13.17
N SER A 23 4.93 -3.08 -14.10
CA SER A 23 4.68 -1.64 -13.96
C SER A 23 3.26 -1.36 -13.44
N ILE A 24 3.14 -0.36 -12.56
CA ILE A 24 1.90 0.14 -11.95
C ILE A 24 1.81 1.64 -12.18
N GLY A 25 0.63 2.16 -12.53
CA GLY A 25 0.44 3.59 -12.83
C GLY A 25 0.86 3.96 -14.26
N GLY A 26 0.74 5.24 -14.59
CA GLY A 26 0.89 5.74 -15.96
C GLY A 26 -0.10 5.05 -16.91
N THR A 27 0.42 4.53 -18.02
CA THR A 27 -0.37 3.81 -19.03
C THR A 27 -0.46 2.30 -18.79
N ALA A 28 0.13 1.80 -17.69
CA ALA A 28 0.08 0.38 -17.36
C ALA A 28 -1.37 -0.08 -17.07
N PRO A 29 -1.71 -1.35 -17.35
CA PRO A 29 -3.00 -1.90 -16.96
C PRO A 29 -3.17 -1.85 -15.43
N ILE A 30 -4.42 -1.80 -14.95
CA ILE A 30 -4.70 -1.93 -13.51
C ILE A 30 -4.27 -3.34 -13.11
N ARG A 31 -3.43 -3.43 -12.08
CA ARG A 31 -2.88 -4.72 -11.63
C ARG A 31 -3.71 -5.33 -10.51
N VAL A 32 -3.87 -6.64 -10.57
CA VAL A 32 -4.52 -7.43 -9.51
C VAL A 32 -3.46 -7.89 -8.52
N GLN A 33 -3.66 -7.56 -7.24
CA GLN A 33 -2.78 -7.98 -6.14
C GLN A 33 -3.60 -8.70 -5.07
N SER A 34 -3.06 -9.77 -4.51
CA SER A 34 -3.60 -10.48 -3.35
C SER A 34 -2.61 -10.48 -2.18
N MET A 35 -2.99 -11.13 -1.08
CA MET A 35 -2.14 -11.30 0.10
C MET A 35 -2.32 -12.72 0.65
N THR A 36 -1.22 -13.36 1.06
CA THR A 36 -1.28 -14.64 1.76
C THR A 36 -1.89 -14.47 3.15
N ASN A 37 -2.41 -15.56 3.70
CA ASN A 37 -2.87 -15.66 5.09
C ASN A 37 -2.17 -16.77 5.88
N THR A 38 -1.21 -17.47 5.28
CA THR A 38 -0.31 -18.41 5.95
C THR A 38 0.67 -17.68 6.88
N ASP A 39 1.19 -18.39 7.89
CA ASP A 39 2.37 -17.94 8.60
C ASP A 39 3.56 -17.94 7.62
N THR A 40 4.18 -16.78 7.41
CA THR A 40 5.29 -16.64 6.45
C THR A 40 6.52 -17.44 6.86
N SER A 41 6.66 -17.80 8.15
CA SER A 41 7.71 -18.73 8.58
C SER A 41 7.50 -20.17 8.09
N ASP A 42 6.25 -20.56 7.77
CA ASP A 42 5.96 -21.79 7.04
C ASP A 42 6.19 -21.56 5.53
N ILE A 43 7.43 -21.84 5.11
CA ILE A 43 7.88 -21.69 3.72
C ILE A 43 7.01 -22.52 2.78
N THR A 44 6.68 -23.77 3.15
CA THR A 44 5.97 -24.70 2.26
C THR A 44 4.54 -24.23 2.05
N ALA A 45 3.81 -23.93 3.12
CA ALA A 45 2.44 -23.44 3.03
C ALA A 45 2.38 -22.10 2.29
N THR A 46 3.31 -21.19 2.56
CA THR A 46 3.35 -19.88 1.92
C THR A 46 3.66 -19.97 0.43
N VAL A 47 4.63 -20.79 0.02
CA VAL A 47 4.92 -21.04 -1.40
C VAL A 47 3.69 -21.63 -2.10
N GLN A 48 3.06 -22.65 -1.50
CA GLN A 48 1.89 -23.29 -2.07
C GLN A 48 0.74 -22.29 -2.28
N GLN A 49 0.45 -21.45 -1.29
CA GLN A 49 -0.59 -20.43 -1.41
C GLN A 49 -0.23 -19.34 -2.44
N ILE A 50 1.04 -18.94 -2.55
CA ILE A 50 1.47 -18.00 -3.59
C ILE A 50 1.19 -18.59 -4.98
N ILE A 51 1.47 -19.88 -5.19
CA ILE A 51 1.19 -20.57 -6.46
C ILE A 51 -0.31 -20.55 -6.77
N GLU A 52 -1.16 -20.83 -5.78
CA GLU A 52 -2.62 -20.80 -5.92
C GLU A 52 -3.13 -19.40 -6.28
N LEU A 53 -2.62 -18.37 -5.61
CA LEU A 53 -2.98 -16.97 -5.89
C LEU A 53 -2.57 -16.55 -7.31
N VAL A 54 -1.38 -16.95 -7.76
CA VAL A 54 -0.91 -16.69 -9.13
C VAL A 54 -1.75 -17.43 -10.15
N ALA A 55 -2.09 -18.70 -9.90
CA ALA A 55 -2.96 -19.50 -10.77
C ALA A 55 -4.37 -18.90 -10.89
N ALA A 56 -4.85 -18.24 -9.82
CA ALA A 56 -6.11 -17.50 -9.81
C ALA A 56 -6.03 -16.11 -10.48
N GLY A 57 -4.86 -15.69 -10.96
CA GLY A 57 -4.66 -14.44 -11.70
C GLY A 57 -4.06 -13.29 -10.88
N SER A 58 -3.56 -13.54 -9.67
CA SER A 58 -2.86 -12.51 -8.90
C SER A 58 -1.51 -12.19 -9.55
N GLU A 59 -1.35 -10.95 -10.00
CA GLU A 59 -0.14 -10.48 -10.68
C GLU A 59 0.96 -10.07 -9.68
N LEU A 60 0.58 -9.73 -8.45
CA LEU A 60 1.48 -9.40 -7.34
C LEU A 60 1.00 -10.13 -6.08
N VAL A 61 1.90 -10.61 -5.23
CA VAL A 61 1.50 -11.28 -3.98
C VAL A 61 2.18 -10.64 -2.77
N ARG A 62 1.37 -10.20 -1.81
CA ARG A 62 1.85 -9.66 -0.54
C ARG A 62 1.94 -10.75 0.51
N ILE A 63 2.99 -10.73 1.32
CA ILE A 63 3.22 -11.62 2.46
C ILE A 63 3.49 -10.77 3.71
N THR A 64 3.12 -11.26 4.89
CA THR A 64 3.42 -10.55 6.15
C THR A 64 4.87 -10.79 6.56
N VAL A 65 5.56 -9.75 7.01
CA VAL A 65 6.92 -9.88 7.56
C VAL A 65 6.95 -9.16 8.90
N ASN A 66 6.52 -9.88 9.93
CA ASN A 66 6.29 -9.36 11.28
C ASN A 66 7.23 -9.98 12.33
N THR A 67 7.94 -11.06 12.00
CA THR A 67 8.88 -11.74 12.90
C THR A 67 10.22 -11.99 12.20
N GLU A 68 11.23 -12.28 13.01
CA GLU A 68 12.56 -12.68 12.54
C GLU A 68 12.51 -13.97 11.72
N ALA A 69 11.74 -14.96 12.18
CA ALA A 69 11.51 -16.21 11.45
C ALA A 69 10.85 -15.97 10.09
N ALA A 70 9.85 -15.09 10.02
CA ALA A 70 9.25 -14.70 8.74
C ALA A 70 10.27 -14.02 7.82
N ALA A 71 11.08 -13.09 8.33
CA ALA A 71 12.12 -12.42 7.55
C ALA A 71 13.17 -13.41 7.01
N GLN A 72 13.59 -14.39 7.82
CA GLN A 72 14.50 -15.46 7.40
C GLN A 72 13.89 -16.38 6.34
N ALA A 73 12.57 -16.59 6.35
CA ALA A 73 11.88 -17.43 5.40
C ALA A 73 11.74 -16.80 3.99
N VAL A 74 11.68 -15.47 3.89
CA VAL A 74 11.43 -14.77 2.62
C VAL A 74 12.40 -15.17 1.48
N PRO A 75 13.73 -15.23 1.68
CA PRO A 75 14.66 -15.68 0.63
C PRO A 75 14.37 -17.12 0.16
N HIS A 76 14.06 -18.03 1.10
CA HIS A 76 13.73 -19.41 0.76
C HIS A 76 12.41 -19.53 0.00
N ILE A 77 11.42 -18.72 0.34
CA ILE A 77 10.16 -18.61 -0.42
C ILE A 77 10.46 -18.13 -1.85
N ARG A 78 11.28 -17.08 -2.00
CA ARG A 78 11.70 -16.57 -3.31
C ARG A 78 12.37 -17.65 -4.14
N ASP A 79 13.36 -18.33 -3.58
CA ASP A 79 14.14 -19.36 -4.28
C ASP A 79 13.24 -20.52 -4.72
N ALA A 80 12.35 -20.99 -3.85
CA ALA A 80 11.41 -22.06 -4.15
C ALA A 80 10.44 -21.69 -5.29
N LEU A 81 10.00 -20.44 -5.38
CA LEU A 81 9.17 -19.94 -6.49
C LEU A 81 9.97 -19.86 -7.80
N LEU A 82 11.20 -19.34 -7.73
CA LEU A 82 12.08 -19.23 -8.91
C LEU A 82 12.46 -20.60 -9.48
N GLN A 83 12.70 -21.61 -8.64
CA GLN A 83 12.93 -23.00 -9.07
C GLN A 83 11.75 -23.58 -9.85
N ARG A 84 10.54 -23.06 -9.63
CA ARG A 84 9.31 -23.42 -10.35
C ARG A 84 9.01 -22.47 -11.51
N ASN A 85 9.95 -21.59 -11.87
CA ASN A 85 9.81 -20.53 -12.87
C ASN A 85 8.67 -19.54 -12.58
N ILE A 86 8.32 -19.35 -11.31
CA ILE A 86 7.29 -18.40 -10.87
C ILE A 86 8.00 -17.12 -10.41
N LYS A 87 7.86 -16.06 -11.21
CA LYS A 87 8.55 -14.77 -11.02
C LYS A 87 7.60 -13.66 -10.54
N VAL A 88 6.55 -14.05 -9.81
CA VAL A 88 5.57 -13.08 -9.28
C VAL A 88 6.28 -12.11 -8.32
N PRO A 89 6.00 -10.80 -8.39
CA PRO A 89 6.55 -9.87 -7.43
C PRO A 89 6.03 -10.13 -6.01
N LEU A 90 6.95 -10.17 -5.04
CA LEU A 90 6.65 -10.35 -3.62
C LEU A 90 6.72 -9.02 -2.87
N ILE A 91 5.68 -8.74 -2.10
CA ILE A 91 5.54 -7.50 -1.34
C ILE A 91 5.62 -7.84 0.15
N GLY A 92 6.57 -7.25 0.87
CA GLY A 92 6.67 -7.40 2.32
C GLY A 92 5.72 -6.43 3.02
N ASP A 93 4.81 -6.95 3.84
CA ASP A 93 3.93 -6.16 4.71
C ASP A 93 4.54 -6.01 6.10
N PHE A 94 5.07 -4.82 6.38
CA PHE A 94 5.74 -4.54 7.65
C PHE A 94 4.85 -3.73 8.59
N HIS A 95 4.85 -4.10 9.87
CA HIS A 95 4.13 -3.41 10.95
C HIS A 95 5.05 -3.25 12.15
N PHE A 96 5.15 -2.04 12.74
CA PHE A 96 5.91 -1.73 13.97
C PHE A 96 7.43 -1.92 13.90
N ASN A 97 7.91 -3.12 13.56
CA ASN A 97 9.32 -3.52 13.62
C ASN A 97 10.01 -3.61 12.23
N GLY A 98 9.37 -3.12 11.17
CA GLY A 98 9.90 -3.21 9.79
C GLY A 98 11.31 -2.64 9.63
N HIS A 99 11.58 -1.49 10.26
CA HIS A 99 12.91 -0.87 10.24
C HIS A 99 13.98 -1.80 10.83
N ARG A 100 13.65 -2.55 11.88
CA ARG A 100 14.53 -3.53 12.53
C ARG A 100 14.72 -4.77 11.66
N LEU A 101 13.63 -5.31 11.12
CA LEU A 101 13.69 -6.53 10.29
C LEU A 101 14.47 -6.29 9.00
N LEU A 102 14.22 -5.19 8.27
CA LEU A 102 14.97 -4.90 7.05
C LEU A 102 16.45 -4.61 7.31
N SER A 103 16.78 -4.03 8.46
CA SER A 103 18.18 -3.77 8.84
C SER A 103 18.91 -5.05 9.25
N ALA A 104 18.25 -5.95 9.99
CA ALA A 104 18.84 -7.19 10.50
C ALA A 104 18.89 -8.32 9.47
N TYR A 105 17.97 -8.34 8.49
CA TYR A 105 17.84 -9.39 7.49
C TYR A 105 17.98 -8.82 6.07
N PRO A 106 19.21 -8.49 5.63
CA PRO A 106 19.45 -7.90 4.31
C PRO A 106 18.97 -8.80 3.16
N ASN A 107 19.09 -10.12 3.30
CA ASN A 107 18.58 -11.07 2.29
C ASN A 107 17.05 -10.98 2.13
N CYS A 108 16.32 -10.71 3.21
CA CYS A 108 14.88 -10.46 3.14
C CYS A 108 14.59 -9.17 2.36
N ALA A 109 15.34 -8.11 2.65
CA ALA A 109 15.20 -6.82 1.98
C ALA A 109 15.44 -6.98 0.46
N GLU A 110 16.50 -7.70 0.09
CA GLU A 110 16.86 -7.96 -1.30
C GLU A 110 15.86 -8.85 -2.04
N ALA A 111 15.33 -9.90 -1.40
CA ALA A 111 14.43 -10.88 -2.02
C ALA A 111 13.01 -10.34 -2.32
N LEU A 112 12.57 -9.28 -1.64
CA LEU A 112 11.30 -8.61 -1.88
C LEU A 112 11.39 -7.63 -3.05
N ASP A 113 10.28 -7.40 -3.76
CA ASP A 113 10.21 -6.44 -4.87
C ASP A 113 9.66 -5.07 -4.45
N LYS A 114 8.94 -5.02 -3.33
CA LYS A 114 8.34 -3.80 -2.78
C LYS A 114 8.12 -3.92 -1.28
N TYR A 115 8.27 -2.81 -0.57
CA TYR A 115 7.95 -2.72 0.86
C TYR A 115 6.63 -1.98 1.09
N ARG A 116 5.70 -2.55 1.86
CA ARG A 116 4.55 -1.80 2.38
C ARG A 116 4.93 -1.22 3.73
N ILE A 117 4.82 0.11 3.82
CA ILE A 117 5.03 0.89 5.03
C ILE A 117 3.70 1.54 5.44
N ASN A 118 3.40 1.56 6.73
CA ASN A 118 2.25 2.29 7.27
C ASN A 118 2.75 3.32 8.28
N PRO A 119 2.75 4.63 7.94
CA PRO A 119 3.40 5.67 8.76
C PRO A 119 2.85 5.74 10.19
N GLY A 120 1.57 5.43 10.39
CA GLY A 120 0.98 5.41 11.73
C GLY A 120 1.44 4.25 12.63
N ASN A 121 2.10 3.23 12.05
CA ASN A 121 2.65 2.09 12.78
C ASN A 121 4.18 2.12 12.86
N VAL A 122 4.88 3.16 12.44
CA VAL A 122 6.36 3.18 12.37
C VAL A 122 6.99 3.69 13.68
N GLY A 123 6.43 3.28 14.84
CA GLY A 123 6.96 3.67 16.16
C GLY A 123 6.13 4.74 16.88
N SER A 124 6.66 5.21 18.01
CA SER A 124 6.02 6.24 18.84
C SER A 124 6.23 7.64 18.27
N ALA A 125 5.50 8.64 18.77
CA ALA A 125 5.63 10.03 18.32
C ALA A 125 7.08 10.55 18.27
N THR A 126 7.96 10.10 19.16
CA THR A 126 9.37 10.53 19.23
C THR A 126 10.33 9.71 18.34
N THR A 127 9.93 8.51 17.92
CA THR A 127 10.81 7.59 17.18
C THR A 127 10.37 7.40 15.73
N ARG A 128 9.15 7.85 15.38
CA ARG A 128 8.50 7.66 14.09
C ARG A 128 9.34 8.10 12.91
N ASP A 129 9.82 9.34 12.92
CA ASP A 129 10.55 9.91 11.79
C ASP A 129 11.87 9.17 11.55
N LYS A 130 12.57 8.81 12.63
CA LYS A 130 13.81 8.04 12.55
C LYS A 130 13.57 6.65 11.96
N GLN A 131 12.55 5.94 12.46
CA GLN A 131 12.23 4.60 11.97
C GLN A 131 11.69 4.62 10.53
N PHE A 132 10.92 5.63 10.16
CA PHE A 132 10.47 5.85 8.79
C PHE A 132 11.67 6.14 7.88
N ALA A 133 12.58 7.03 8.29
CA ALA A 133 13.80 7.31 7.55
C ALA A 133 14.63 6.05 7.29
N THR A 134 14.83 5.20 8.30
CA THR A 134 15.51 3.91 8.12
C THR A 134 14.83 3.02 7.07
N LEU A 135 13.50 2.95 7.05
CA LEU A 135 12.78 2.18 6.01
C LEU A 135 13.00 2.73 4.60
N ILE A 136 12.98 4.06 4.47
CA ILE A 136 13.23 4.73 3.18
C ILE A 136 14.68 4.53 2.73
N GLU A 137 15.64 4.67 3.63
CA GLU A 137 17.05 4.40 3.36
C GLU A 137 17.27 2.95 2.87
N MET A 138 16.57 1.98 3.46
CA MET A 138 16.60 0.60 2.96
C MET A 138 15.97 0.47 1.57
N ALA A 139 14.86 1.17 1.30
CA ALA A 139 14.26 1.20 -0.03
C ALA A 139 15.21 1.79 -1.07
N CYS A 140 15.90 2.89 -0.75
CA CYS A 140 16.92 3.50 -1.60
C CYS A 140 18.10 2.54 -1.82
N ARG A 141 18.64 1.94 -0.75
CA ARG A 141 19.79 1.04 -0.79
C ARG A 141 19.56 -0.18 -1.68
N TYR A 142 18.38 -0.79 -1.60
CA TYR A 142 18.03 -2.00 -2.36
C TYR A 142 17.23 -1.71 -3.63
N ASP A 143 17.12 -0.43 -4.02
CA ASP A 143 16.35 0.06 -5.18
C ASP A 143 14.89 -0.47 -5.23
N LYS A 144 14.24 -0.56 -4.07
CA LYS A 144 12.88 -1.10 -3.96
C LYS A 144 11.83 -0.02 -4.04
N ALA A 145 10.73 -0.34 -4.71
CA ALA A 145 9.52 0.46 -4.59
C ALA A 145 8.95 0.35 -3.16
N ILE A 146 8.22 1.36 -2.74
CA ILE A 146 7.43 1.33 -1.51
C ILE A 146 5.96 1.58 -1.81
N ARG A 147 5.11 1.06 -0.93
CA ARG A 147 3.75 1.56 -0.76
C ARG A 147 3.61 2.19 0.62
N ILE A 148 3.28 3.47 0.66
CA ILE A 148 2.84 4.16 1.88
C ILE A 148 1.34 3.95 2.00
N GLY A 149 0.95 3.10 2.94
CA GLY A 149 -0.44 2.67 3.11
C GLY A 149 -1.01 3.12 4.44
N VAL A 150 -1.74 4.23 4.43
CA VAL A 150 -2.46 4.78 5.59
C VAL A 150 -3.80 4.07 5.72
N ASN A 151 -4.07 3.58 6.93
CA ASN A 151 -5.35 3.00 7.30
C ASN A 151 -5.95 3.84 8.43
N TRP A 152 -7.27 4.04 8.41
CA TRP A 152 -7.95 4.83 9.45
C TRP A 152 -7.74 4.27 10.88
N GLY A 153 -7.75 2.94 11.04
CA GLY A 153 -7.61 2.27 12.34
C GLY A 153 -6.21 2.36 12.95
N SER A 154 -5.23 2.85 12.19
CA SER A 154 -3.86 3.08 12.63
C SER A 154 -3.39 4.49 12.29
N LEU A 155 -4.30 5.46 12.26
CA LEU A 155 -3.96 6.85 11.96
C LEU A 155 -3.07 7.43 13.07
N ASP A 156 -2.15 8.31 12.67
CA ASP A 156 -1.35 9.06 13.64
C ASP A 156 -2.23 9.95 14.53
N GLN A 157 -2.29 9.60 15.81
CA GLN A 157 -3.08 10.32 16.81
C GLN A 157 -2.57 11.75 17.03
N GLY A 158 -1.26 12.00 16.86
CA GLY A 158 -0.69 13.34 16.99
C GLY A 158 -1.16 14.27 15.88
N LEU A 159 -1.10 13.79 14.63
CA LEU A 159 -1.63 14.51 13.47
C LEU A 159 -3.14 14.76 13.60
N LEU A 160 -3.91 13.75 14.00
CA LEU A 160 -5.36 13.91 14.19
C LEU A 160 -5.66 14.97 15.25
N ALA A 161 -4.99 14.93 16.41
CA ALA A 161 -5.17 15.91 17.46
C ALA A 161 -4.84 17.33 16.98
N HIS A 162 -3.71 17.50 16.28
CA HIS A 162 -3.33 18.78 15.68
C HIS A 162 -4.40 19.31 14.73
N LEU A 163 -4.91 18.48 13.82
CA LEU A 163 -5.95 18.88 12.87
C LEU A 163 -7.29 19.16 13.56
N MET A 164 -7.62 18.47 14.65
CA MET A 164 -8.79 18.78 15.48
C MET A 164 -8.66 20.15 16.15
N ASP A 165 -7.48 20.49 16.67
CA ASP A 165 -7.21 21.81 17.27
C ASP A 165 -7.28 22.93 16.24
N VAL A 166 -6.69 22.72 15.05
CA VAL A 166 -6.79 23.67 13.92
C VAL A 166 -8.26 23.86 13.51
N ASN A 167 -9.03 22.76 13.41
CA ASN A 167 -10.44 22.81 13.03
C ASN A 167 -11.30 23.55 14.07
N LYS A 168 -11.05 23.31 15.37
CA LYS A 168 -11.75 23.96 16.48
C LYS A 168 -11.56 25.48 16.49
N ASN A 169 -10.39 25.95 16.07
CA ASN A 169 -10.04 27.37 16.00
C ASN A 169 -10.40 28.02 14.65
N SER A 170 -10.96 27.27 13.70
CA SER A 170 -11.34 27.80 12.39
C SER A 170 -12.66 28.57 12.44
N GLN A 171 -12.87 29.51 11.51
CA GLN A 171 -14.12 30.27 11.41
C GLN A 171 -15.34 29.39 11.09
N GLN A 172 -15.12 28.24 10.44
CA GLN A 172 -16.16 27.28 10.08
C GLN A 172 -15.67 25.86 10.38
N PRO A 173 -15.79 25.40 11.64
CA PRO A 173 -15.39 24.07 12.02
C PRO A 173 -16.10 23.00 11.19
N LYS A 174 -15.30 22.14 10.55
CA LYS A 174 -15.80 21.03 9.75
C LYS A 174 -16.25 19.87 10.64
N PRO A 175 -17.18 19.03 10.18
CA PRO A 175 -17.55 17.79 10.87
C PRO A 175 -16.33 16.89 11.10
N LEU A 176 -16.30 16.17 12.22
CA LEU A 176 -15.19 15.27 12.59
C LEU A 176 -14.78 14.33 11.46
N LYS A 177 -15.76 13.79 10.73
CA LYS A 177 -15.53 12.92 9.58
C LYS A 177 -14.63 13.55 8.51
N ILE A 178 -14.82 14.84 8.22
CA ILE A 178 -14.02 15.56 7.22
C ILE A 178 -12.60 15.80 7.75
N VAL A 179 -12.46 16.11 9.05
CA VAL A 179 -11.14 16.24 9.69
C VAL A 179 -10.37 14.92 9.65
N MET A 180 -11.05 13.79 9.89
CA MET A 180 -10.46 12.46 9.79
C MET A 180 -10.01 12.11 8.36
N GLN A 181 -10.84 12.44 7.36
CA GLN A 181 -10.47 12.26 5.95
C GLN A 181 -9.22 13.09 5.60
N GLU A 182 -9.19 14.36 6.02
CA GLU A 182 -8.02 15.23 5.85
C GLU A 182 -6.79 14.62 6.53
N ALA A 183 -6.89 14.14 7.77
CA ALA A 183 -5.77 13.52 8.47
C ALA A 183 -5.19 12.30 7.73
N ILE A 184 -6.04 11.46 7.13
CA ILE A 184 -5.59 10.33 6.32
C ILE A 184 -4.84 10.80 5.08
N LEU A 185 -5.37 11.80 4.37
CA LEU A 185 -4.76 12.37 3.17
C LEU A 185 -3.43 13.05 3.49
N THR A 186 -3.41 13.92 4.50
CA THR A 186 -2.22 14.60 5.00
C THR A 186 -1.15 13.59 5.38
N SER A 187 -1.49 12.56 6.16
CA SER A 187 -0.55 11.51 6.55
C SER A 187 0.10 10.83 5.34
N ALA A 188 -0.68 10.50 4.30
CA ALA A 188 -0.15 9.84 3.11
C ALA A 188 0.74 10.78 2.27
N LEU A 189 0.29 12.01 2.03
CA LEU A 189 0.97 12.99 1.19
C LEU A 189 2.26 13.51 1.84
N GLU A 190 2.23 13.82 3.13
CA GLU A 190 3.41 14.26 3.87
C GLU A 190 4.46 13.15 3.98
N SER A 191 4.03 11.91 4.25
CA SER A 191 4.94 10.76 4.26
C SER A 191 5.59 10.54 2.89
N ALA A 192 4.83 10.71 1.80
CA ALA A 192 5.36 10.62 0.44
C ALA A 192 6.41 11.71 0.20
N LYS A 193 6.11 12.94 0.61
CA LYS A 193 7.03 14.06 0.46
C LYS A 193 8.29 13.88 1.30
N GLN A 194 8.15 13.36 2.51
CA GLN A 194 9.27 13.02 3.38
C GLN A 194 10.15 11.94 2.74
N ALA A 195 9.56 10.89 2.15
CA ALA A 195 10.31 9.88 1.42
C ALA A 195 11.11 10.47 0.24
N GLU A 196 10.54 11.43 -0.50
CA GLU A 196 11.25 12.17 -1.55
C GLU A 196 12.44 12.96 -0.99
N VAL A 197 12.25 13.68 0.13
CA VAL A 197 13.31 14.46 0.79
C VAL A 197 14.46 13.56 1.26
N LEU A 198 14.14 12.33 1.69
CA LEU A 198 15.10 11.31 2.08
C LEU A 198 15.78 10.61 0.88
N GLY A 199 15.48 11.04 -0.35
CA GLY A 199 16.15 10.61 -1.57
C GLY A 199 15.43 9.53 -2.38
N LEU A 200 14.23 9.09 -1.99
CA LEU A 200 13.48 8.11 -2.76
C LEU A 200 12.76 8.78 -3.93
N ASN A 201 13.03 8.30 -5.15
CA ASN A 201 12.40 8.85 -6.35
C ASN A 201 10.88 8.64 -6.34
N ARG A 202 10.13 9.60 -6.89
CA ARG A 202 8.65 9.51 -7.00
C ARG A 202 8.17 8.28 -7.75
N ASN A 203 8.94 7.81 -8.74
CA ASN A 203 8.67 6.57 -9.50
C ASN A 203 8.95 5.28 -8.71
N LYS A 204 9.22 5.38 -7.41
CA LYS A 204 9.29 4.26 -6.46
C LYS A 204 8.17 4.32 -5.41
N ILE A 205 7.28 5.31 -5.46
CA ILE A 205 6.27 5.54 -4.41
C ILE A 205 4.85 5.24 -4.92
N ILE A 206 4.15 4.36 -4.21
CA ILE A 206 2.73 4.06 -4.39
C ILE A 206 1.98 4.49 -3.12
N LEU A 207 0.81 5.10 -3.25
CA LEU A 207 -0.03 5.49 -2.10
C LEU A 207 -1.28 4.63 -1.98
N SER A 208 -1.76 4.46 -0.74
CA SER A 208 -3.11 3.95 -0.49
C SER A 208 -3.66 4.52 0.82
N CYS A 209 -4.92 4.94 0.79
CA CYS A 209 -5.65 5.44 1.96
C CYS A 209 -6.90 4.57 2.18
N LYS A 210 -6.81 3.49 2.96
CA LYS A 210 -7.92 2.52 3.06
C LYS A 210 -8.87 2.80 4.22
N LEU A 211 -10.15 2.74 3.91
CA LEU A 211 -11.28 2.84 4.83
C LEU A 211 -12.22 1.64 4.65
N SER A 212 -13.08 1.39 5.64
CA SER A 212 -14.05 0.28 5.63
C SER A 212 -15.44 0.69 5.16
N THR A 213 -15.71 1.99 5.05
CA THR A 213 -16.98 2.54 4.55
C THR A 213 -16.85 2.92 3.08
N VAL A 214 -17.79 2.45 2.24
CA VAL A 214 -17.82 2.68 0.78
C VAL A 214 -17.74 4.15 0.40
N GLN A 215 -18.63 4.99 0.94
CA GLN A 215 -18.70 6.41 0.61
C GLN A 215 -17.43 7.18 1.02
N ASP A 216 -16.80 6.75 2.11
CA ASP A 216 -15.62 7.41 2.63
C ASP A 216 -14.39 7.07 1.80
N LEU A 217 -14.29 5.82 1.33
CA LEU A 217 -13.27 5.41 0.38
C LEU A 217 -13.36 6.23 -0.92
N ILE A 218 -14.58 6.38 -1.47
CA ILE A 218 -14.80 7.15 -2.70
C ILE A 218 -14.37 8.60 -2.53
N ALA A 219 -14.81 9.26 -1.45
CA ALA A 219 -14.44 10.65 -1.17
C ALA A 219 -12.92 10.82 -1.01
N VAL A 220 -12.27 9.94 -0.24
CA VAL A 220 -10.83 10.01 0.01
C VAL A 220 -10.01 9.77 -1.24
N TYR A 221 -10.35 8.80 -2.09
CA TYR A 221 -9.56 8.55 -3.30
C TYR A 221 -9.76 9.63 -4.37
N ARG A 222 -10.96 10.21 -4.49
CA ARG A 222 -11.18 11.37 -5.37
C ARG A 222 -10.31 12.55 -4.96
N ASP A 223 -10.29 12.87 -3.67
CA ASP A 223 -9.48 13.97 -3.16
C ASP A 223 -7.97 13.67 -3.28
N LEU A 224 -7.56 12.43 -2.98
CA LEU A 224 -6.17 11.99 -3.15
C LEU A 224 -5.70 12.12 -4.62
N ALA A 225 -6.55 11.75 -5.59
CA ALA A 225 -6.24 11.84 -7.01
C ALA A 225 -6.09 13.30 -7.48
N VAL A 226 -6.89 14.23 -6.95
CA VAL A 226 -6.76 15.66 -7.26
C VAL A 226 -5.46 16.25 -6.69
N ARG A 227 -5.04 15.80 -5.50
CA ARG A 227 -3.88 16.35 -4.79
C ARG A 227 -2.53 15.77 -5.20
N CYS A 228 -2.50 14.64 -5.92
CA CYS A 228 -1.25 14.03 -6.35
C CYS A 228 -1.35 13.15 -7.60
N ASN A 229 -0.20 12.91 -8.22
CA ASN A 229 -0.04 12.02 -9.36
C ASN A 229 0.78 10.75 -9.02
N TYR A 230 0.81 10.33 -7.76
CA TYR A 230 1.39 9.03 -7.39
C TYR A 230 0.52 7.89 -7.91
N ALA A 231 1.13 6.73 -8.18
CA ALA A 231 0.36 5.52 -8.42
C ALA A 231 -0.46 5.16 -7.15
N LEU A 232 -1.72 4.80 -7.34
CA LEU A 232 -2.65 4.53 -6.24
C LEU A 232 -3.00 3.04 -6.15
N HIS A 233 -2.84 2.44 -4.97
CA HIS A 233 -3.31 1.08 -4.69
C HIS A 233 -4.66 1.14 -3.98
N LEU A 234 -5.71 1.00 -4.78
CA LEU A 234 -7.10 1.03 -4.34
C LEU A 234 -7.54 -0.27 -3.65
N GLY A 235 -8.41 -0.15 -2.63
CA GLY A 235 -9.17 -1.27 -2.10
C GLY A 235 -9.89 -0.91 -0.81
N LEU A 236 -11.08 -1.47 -0.61
CA LEU A 236 -11.83 -1.37 0.64
C LEU A 236 -11.18 -2.29 1.68
N THR A 237 -10.90 -1.79 2.89
CA THR A 237 -10.41 -2.66 3.98
C THR A 237 -11.59 -3.22 4.76
N GLU A 238 -11.43 -4.40 5.36
CA GLU A 238 -12.44 -5.01 6.25
C GLU A 238 -13.85 -5.09 5.61
N ALA A 239 -13.92 -5.42 4.32
CA ALA A 239 -15.17 -5.44 3.55
C ALA A 239 -16.23 -6.41 4.12
N GLY A 240 -15.81 -7.39 4.93
CA GLY A 240 -16.66 -8.42 5.52
C GLY A 240 -16.60 -9.74 4.74
N MET A 241 -17.39 -10.72 5.18
CA MET A 241 -17.42 -12.06 4.60
C MET A 241 -18.52 -12.23 3.54
N GLY A 242 -18.34 -13.20 2.66
CA GLY A 242 -19.35 -13.64 1.69
C GLY A 242 -19.85 -12.52 0.78
N SER A 243 -21.16 -12.54 0.48
CA SER A 243 -21.80 -11.59 -0.44
C SER A 243 -21.66 -10.14 0.00
N LYS A 244 -21.70 -9.85 1.32
CA LYS A 244 -21.52 -8.49 1.86
C LYS A 244 -20.16 -7.91 1.45
N GLY A 245 -19.09 -8.68 1.63
CA GLY A 245 -17.73 -8.25 1.28
C GLY A 245 -17.54 -8.03 -0.21
N ILE A 246 -18.12 -8.93 -1.02
CA ILE A 246 -18.10 -8.81 -2.49
C ILE A 246 -18.82 -7.53 -2.92
N VAL A 247 -20.08 -7.35 -2.51
CA VAL A 247 -20.91 -6.20 -2.90
C VAL A 247 -20.29 -4.88 -2.45
N ALA A 248 -19.80 -4.79 -1.21
CA ALA A 248 -19.19 -3.57 -0.70
C ALA A 248 -17.90 -3.22 -1.46
N SER A 249 -17.05 -4.22 -1.75
CA SER A 249 -15.81 -4.01 -2.51
C SER A 249 -16.11 -3.59 -3.94
N THR A 250 -17.05 -4.26 -4.62
CA THR A 250 -17.48 -3.91 -5.97
C THR A 250 -18.04 -2.49 -6.02
N ALA A 251 -18.93 -2.12 -5.10
CA ALA A 251 -19.52 -0.78 -5.06
C ALA A 251 -18.46 0.31 -4.86
N ALA A 252 -17.50 0.09 -3.96
CA ALA A 252 -16.46 1.07 -3.68
C ALA A 252 -15.46 1.23 -4.83
N ILE A 253 -15.04 0.12 -5.44
CA ILE A 253 -14.00 0.12 -6.47
C ILE A 253 -14.57 0.53 -7.83
N ALA A 254 -15.74 0.02 -8.22
CA ALA A 254 -16.29 0.26 -9.56
C ALA A 254 -16.55 1.75 -9.83
N ILE A 255 -17.00 2.51 -8.82
CA ILE A 255 -17.22 3.96 -8.94
C ILE A 255 -15.91 4.68 -9.21
N LEU A 256 -14.87 4.38 -8.42
CA LEU A 256 -13.56 5.02 -8.57
C LEU A 256 -12.82 4.61 -9.85
N LEU A 257 -13.11 3.45 -10.43
CA LEU A 257 -12.53 3.02 -11.70
C LEU A 257 -13.21 3.65 -12.93
N GLN A 258 -14.37 4.27 -12.76
CA GLN A 258 -15.08 5.01 -13.80
C GLN A 258 -14.69 6.50 -13.84
N ASP A 259 -14.14 7.02 -12.74
CA ASP A 259 -13.61 8.37 -12.62
C ASP A 259 -12.23 8.50 -13.32
#